data_AF-A0A7S4KB87-F1
#
_entry.id   AF-A0A7S4KB87-F1
#
_cell.length_a   1.000
_cell.length_b   1.000
_cell.length_c   1.000
_cell.angle_alpha   90.00
_cell.angle_beta   90.00
_cell.angle_gamma   90.00
#
_symmetry.space_group_name_H-M   'P 1'
#
loop_
_entity.id
_entity.type
_entity.pdbx_description
1 polymer ?
#
loop_
_entity_poly.entity_id
_entity_poly.type
_entity_poly.pdbx_seq_one_letter_code
_entity_poly.pdbx_strand_id
1 'polypeptide(L)'
;SSSSPSFPFPSPSLSLPSLVLVESTAEMLGYYGDLGDVQMCVSVLLVLQNLENFDLIDLVDEKKACFWYKSYIQILQRKELFTCMAQVISSCPYSSISSMSQTMTTLTLGCGLCGKAFVNNGQTWSCPKCVNRRILCNLCHEPVDGTFAWC
;
A
#
# COMPACT_ATOMS: atom_id res chain seq x y z
N SER A 1 3.88 29.21 -30.90
CA SER A 1 3.10 29.97 -29.91
C SER A 1 2.20 29.00 -29.16
N SER A 2 2.66 28.54 -27.99
CA SER A 2 1.87 27.71 -27.08
C SER A 2 2.43 27.93 -25.67
N SER A 3 2.03 29.03 -25.05
CA SER A 3 2.32 29.38 -23.68
C SER A 3 1.31 28.68 -22.76
N SER A 4 1.77 27.67 -22.03
CA SER A 4 1.01 27.08 -20.92
C SER A 4 0.90 28.09 -19.77
N PRO A 5 -0.27 28.22 -19.11
CA PRO A 5 -0.39 29.08 -17.95
C PRO A 5 0.20 28.39 -16.72
N SER A 6 1.28 28.94 -16.19
CA SER A 6 1.80 28.63 -14.86
C SER A 6 0.86 29.21 -13.80
N PHE A 7 0.15 28.34 -13.08
CA PHE A 7 -0.57 28.74 -11.88
C PHE A 7 0.45 29.03 -10.77
N PRO A 8 0.50 30.24 -10.21
CA PRO A 8 1.30 30.50 -9.03
C PRO A 8 0.55 29.89 -7.85
N PHE A 9 1.03 28.75 -7.34
CA PHE A 9 0.66 28.35 -6.00
C PHE A 9 1.23 29.41 -5.04
N PRO A 10 0.40 30.10 -4.25
CA PRO A 10 0.93 31.00 -3.23
C PRO A 10 1.64 30.14 -2.20
N SER A 11 2.96 30.25 -2.11
CA SER A 11 3.73 29.70 -1.00
C SER A 11 3.23 30.37 0.28
N PRO A 12 2.61 29.65 1.22
CA PRO A 12 2.29 30.25 2.50
C PRO A 12 3.61 30.41 3.26
N SER A 13 4.15 31.63 3.30
CA SER A 13 5.26 31.97 4.20
C SER A 13 4.72 31.97 5.63
N LEU A 14 4.58 30.78 6.20
CA LEU A 14 4.15 30.55 7.57
C LEU A 14 5.35 30.76 8.49
N SER A 15 5.70 32.01 8.79
CA SER A 15 6.68 32.33 9.83
C SER A 15 6.02 32.16 11.21
N LEU A 16 5.71 30.92 11.59
CA LEU A 16 5.35 30.59 12.97
C LEU A 16 6.64 30.31 13.74
N PRO A 17 6.76 30.68 15.03
CA PRO A 17 7.85 30.17 15.87
C PRO A 17 7.80 28.64 15.88
N SER A 18 8.79 28.03 15.22
CA SER A 18 8.84 26.60 14.90
C SER A 18 8.62 25.69 16.11
N LEU A 19 9.10 26.11 17.28
CA LEU A 19 9.05 25.33 18.52
C LEU A 19 7.61 25.11 19.04
N VAL A 20 6.77 26.16 19.05
CA VAL A 20 5.39 26.08 19.56
C VAL A 20 4.52 25.22 18.64
N LEU A 21 4.79 25.28 17.34
CA LEU A 21 4.10 24.46 16.37
C LEU A 21 4.42 22.98 16.55
N VAL A 22 5.69 22.63 16.80
CA VAL A 22 6.13 21.23 17.01
C VAL A 22 5.46 20.62 18.25
N GLU A 23 5.47 21.32 19.38
CA GLU A 23 4.88 20.78 20.62
C GLU A 23 3.37 20.56 20.49
N SER A 24 2.64 21.55 19.97
CA SER A 24 1.19 21.43 19.75
C SER A 24 0.83 20.36 18.71
N THR A 25 1.64 20.21 17.66
CA THR A 25 1.41 19.16 16.66
C THR A 25 1.75 17.77 17.18
N ALA A 26 2.76 17.63 18.06
CA ALA A 26 3.08 16.36 18.72
C ALA A 26 1.95 15.92 19.66
N GLU A 27 1.40 16.84 20.45
CA GLU A 27 0.24 16.58 21.31
C GLU A 27 -0.99 16.18 20.48
N MET A 28 -1.26 16.92 19.39
CA MET A 28 -2.34 16.61 18.47
C MET A 28 -2.18 15.20 17.87
N LEU A 29 -0.97 14.84 17.40
CA LEU A 29 -0.68 13.51 16.88
C LEU A 29 -0.80 12.41 17.94
N GLY A 30 -0.40 12.70 19.18
CA GLY A 30 -0.61 11.83 20.33
C GLY A 30 -2.10 11.55 20.54
N TYR A 31 -2.91 12.60 20.62
CA TYR A 31 -4.36 12.53 20.81
C TYR A 31 -5.05 11.71 19.71
N TYR A 32 -4.82 12.01 18.43
CA TYR A 32 -5.41 11.23 17.33
C TYR A 32 -4.89 9.79 17.27
N GLY A 33 -3.62 9.58 17.62
CA GLY A 33 -3.03 8.25 17.73
C GLY A 33 -3.72 7.40 18.80
N ASP A 34 -4.04 7.99 19.94
CA ASP A 34 -4.71 7.31 21.06
C ASP A 34 -6.19 7.05 20.77
N LEU A 35 -6.83 7.90 19.96
CA LEU A 35 -8.16 7.64 19.39
C LEU A 35 -8.17 6.55 18.31
N GLY A 36 -7.00 6.14 17.81
CA GLY A 36 -6.85 5.20 16.71
C GLY A 36 -7.10 5.81 15.32
N ASP A 37 -7.17 7.14 15.21
CA ASP A 37 -7.28 7.85 13.93
C ASP A 37 -5.92 7.96 13.24
N VAL A 38 -5.44 6.81 12.76
CA VAL A 38 -4.16 6.68 12.06
C VAL A 38 -4.14 7.40 10.73
N GLN A 39 -5.31 7.65 10.12
CA GLN A 39 -5.41 8.42 8.88
C GLN A 39 -4.99 9.87 9.15
N MET A 40 -5.57 10.51 10.18
CA MET A 40 -5.19 11.86 10.56
C MET A 40 -3.71 11.97 10.91
N CYS A 41 -3.17 11.01 11.67
CA CYS A 41 -1.74 10.98 11.98
C CYS A 41 -0.87 10.96 10.72
N VAL A 42 -1.15 10.06 9.77
CA VAL A 42 -0.35 9.94 8.55
C VAL A 42 -0.54 11.15 7.62
N SER A 43 -1.75 11.68 7.49
CA SER A 43 -2.02 12.87 6.67
C SER A 43 -1.24 14.08 7.14
N VAL A 44 -1.17 14.32 8.46
CA VAL A 44 -0.38 15.42 9.03
C VAL A 44 1.11 15.20 8.76
N LEU A 45 1.64 14.00 9.00
CA LEU A 45 3.05 13.68 8.71
C LEU A 45 3.41 13.89 7.23
N LEU A 46 2.54 13.50 6.30
CA LEU A 46 2.71 13.71 4.85
C LEU A 46 2.71 15.19 4.44
N VAL A 47 2.00 16.05 5.16
CA VAL A 47 2.02 17.50 4.88
C VAL A 47 3.29 18.12 5.46
N LEU A 48 3.64 17.78 6.71
CA LEU A 48 4.78 18.36 7.41
C LEU A 48 6.12 18.01 6.76
N GLN A 49 6.26 16.79 6.22
CA GLN A 49 7.49 16.38 5.51
C GLN A 49 7.77 17.20 4.23
N ASN A 50 6.76 17.86 3.66
CA ASN A 50 6.92 18.70 2.47
C ASN A 50 7.27 20.15 2.82
N LEU A 51 7.31 20.51 4.11
CA LEU A 51 7.73 21.83 4.55
C LEU A 51 9.26 21.89 4.61
N GLU A 52 9.85 22.84 3.90
CA GLU A 52 11.28 23.12 3.97
C GLU A 52 11.64 23.49 5.43
N ASN A 53 12.63 22.79 6.01
CA ASN A 53 13.14 22.94 7.39
C ASN A 53 12.34 22.25 8.51
N PHE A 54 11.56 21.21 8.22
CA PHE A 54 10.86 20.43 9.26
C PHE A 54 11.33 18.97 9.31
N ASP A 55 11.99 18.59 10.40
CA ASP A 55 12.40 17.21 10.66
C ASP A 55 11.34 16.47 11.49
N LEU A 56 10.78 15.40 10.92
CA LEU A 56 9.74 14.58 11.57
C LEU A 56 10.22 13.88 12.84
N ILE A 57 11.55 13.73 13.00
CA ILE A 57 12.19 13.07 14.14
C ILE A 57 11.87 13.79 15.45
N ASP A 58 11.71 15.11 15.41
CA ASP A 58 11.40 15.93 16.59
C ASP A 58 9.93 15.79 17.03
N LEU A 59 9.08 15.24 16.16
CA LEU A 59 7.64 15.21 16.37
C LEU A 59 7.13 13.88 16.93
N VAL A 60 7.67 12.77 16.42
CA VAL A 60 7.18 11.42 16.76
C VAL A 60 8.27 10.37 16.60
N ASP A 61 8.27 9.39 17.51
CA ASP A 61 9.15 8.23 17.42
C ASP A 61 8.91 7.45 16.12
N GLU A 62 9.99 7.05 15.46
CA GLU A 62 9.96 6.34 14.17
C GLU A 62 9.10 5.08 14.24
N LYS A 63 9.14 4.34 15.35
CA LYS A 63 8.33 3.12 15.51
C LYS A 63 6.84 3.43 15.54
N LYS A 64 6.45 4.52 16.21
CA LYS A 64 5.07 4.98 16.29
C LYS A 64 4.56 5.46 14.93
N ALA A 65 5.36 6.25 14.21
CA ALA A 65 5.06 6.63 12.84
C ALA A 65 4.92 5.40 11.93
N CYS A 66 5.87 4.47 11.97
CA CYS A 66 5.83 3.25 11.17
C CYS A 66 4.57 2.42 11.44
N PHE A 67 4.13 2.34 12.70
CA PHE A 67 2.89 1.66 13.08
C PHE A 67 1.66 2.34 12.47
N TRP A 68 1.57 3.67 12.52
CA TRP A 68 0.47 4.43 11.92
C TRP A 68 0.41 4.26 10.41
N TYR A 69 1.55 4.38 9.72
CA TYR A 69 1.64 4.16 8.28
C TYR A 69 1.19 2.74 7.88
N LYS A 70 1.66 1.70 8.57
CA LYS A 70 1.25 0.31 8.30
C LYS A 70 -0.25 0.11 8.50
N SER A 71 -0.78 0.66 9.59
CA SER A 71 -2.22 0.58 9.90
C SER A 71 -3.06 1.29 8.84
N TYR A 72 -2.62 2.47 8.39
CA TYR A 72 -3.31 3.21 7.34
C TYR A 72 -3.25 2.50 5.98
N ILE A 73 -2.10 1.94 5.60
CA ILE A 73 -1.95 1.12 4.39
C ILE A 73 -2.92 -0.08 4.40
N GLN A 74 -3.07 -0.76 5.54
CA GLN A 74 -4.05 -1.85 5.68
C GLN A 74 -5.50 -1.38 5.48
N ILE A 75 -5.84 -0.18 5.97
CA ILE A 75 -7.17 0.41 5.75
C ILE A 75 -7.37 0.69 4.26
N LEU A 76 -6.39 1.33 3.59
CA LEU A 76 -6.46 1.62 2.15
C LEU A 76 -6.57 0.35 1.31
N GLN A 77 -5.84 -0.70 1.69
CA GLN A 77 -5.90 -2.01 1.04
C GLN A 77 -7.30 -2.63 1.15
N ARG A 78 -7.91 -2.61 2.34
CA ARG A 78 -9.28 -3.13 2.57
C ARG A 78 -10.36 -2.32 1.85
N LYS A 79 -10.09 -1.06 1.54
CA LYS A 79 -10.97 -0.16 0.78
C LYS A 79 -10.70 -0.19 -0.72
N GLU A 80 -9.78 -1.04 -1.18
CA GLU A 80 -9.39 -1.18 -2.59
C GLU A 80 -8.85 0.13 -3.21
N LEU A 81 -8.36 1.05 -2.38
CA LEU A 81 -7.81 2.35 -2.80
C LEU A 81 -6.32 2.23 -3.16
N PHE A 82 -6.01 1.38 -4.14
CA PHE A 82 -4.64 1.01 -4.48
C PHE A 82 -3.79 2.18 -4.98
N THR A 83 -4.37 3.14 -5.70
CA THR A 83 -3.66 4.33 -6.18
C THR A 83 -3.23 5.22 -5.01
N CYS A 84 -4.13 5.50 -4.07
CA CYS A 84 -3.81 6.26 -2.87
C CYS A 84 -2.79 5.52 -1.99
N MET A 85 -2.93 4.21 -1.85
CA MET A 85 -1.98 3.37 -1.13
C MET A 85 -0.57 3.49 -1.73
N ALA A 86 -0.44 3.39 -3.06
CA ALA A 86 0.85 3.53 -3.74
C ALA A 86 1.47 4.91 -3.53
N GLN A 87 0.66 5.97 -3.58
CA GLN A 87 1.11 7.34 -3.29
C GLN A 87 1.66 7.46 -1.87
N VAL A 88 0.89 6.98 -0.86
CA VAL A 88 1.29 7.01 0.55
C VAL A 88 2.59 6.23 0.78
N ILE A 89 2.75 5.05 0.15
CA ILE A 89 3.98 4.27 0.26
C ILE A 89 5.16 4.99 -0.40
N SER A 90 4.94 5.63 -1.55
CA SER A 90 5.99 6.35 -2.28
C SER A 90 6.46 7.63 -1.57
N SER A 91 5.55 8.29 -0.85
CA SER A 91 5.84 9.51 -0.09
C SER A 91 6.41 9.22 1.29
N CYS A 92 6.40 7.98 1.76
CA CYS A 92 6.87 7.63 3.09
C CYS A 92 8.41 7.68 3.19
N PRO A 93 8.99 8.40 4.17
CA PRO A 93 10.44 8.50 4.33
C PRO A 93 11.09 7.22 4.90
N TYR A 94 10.29 6.31 5.49
CA TYR A 94 10.79 5.11 6.15
C TYR A 94 10.99 3.94 5.17
N SER A 95 12.22 3.43 5.09
CA SER A 95 12.61 2.29 4.24
C SER A 95 11.84 0.98 4.55
N SER A 96 11.44 0.81 5.81
CA SER A 96 10.62 -0.32 6.27
C SER A 96 9.23 -0.37 5.62
N ILE A 97 8.73 0.75 5.10
CA ILE A 97 7.41 0.85 4.46
C ILE A 97 7.56 0.90 2.93
N SER A 98 8.57 1.59 2.41
CA SER A 98 8.80 1.66 0.96
C SER A 98 9.08 0.28 0.34
N SER A 99 9.78 -0.60 1.06
CA SER A 99 10.02 -2.00 0.66
C SER A 99 8.75 -2.85 0.55
N MET A 100 7.66 -2.45 1.23
CA MET A 100 6.39 -3.19 1.19
C MET A 100 5.73 -3.14 -0.19
N SER A 101 5.94 -2.05 -0.96
CA SER A 101 5.48 -1.94 -2.35
C SER A 101 6.08 -2.99 -3.29
N GLN A 102 7.22 -3.58 -2.92
CA GLN A 102 7.93 -4.59 -3.71
C GLN A 102 7.54 -6.02 -3.33
N THR A 103 6.66 -6.20 -2.35
CA THR A 103 6.24 -7.54 -1.92
C THR A 103 5.29 -8.09 -2.98
N MET A 104 5.83 -8.94 -3.87
CA MET A 104 5.02 -9.65 -4.86
C MET A 104 3.90 -10.43 -4.18
N THR A 105 2.66 -10.17 -4.57
CA THR A 105 1.53 -11.07 -4.31
C THR A 105 1.72 -12.31 -5.16
N THR A 106 2.40 -13.32 -4.62
CA THR A 106 2.57 -14.61 -5.30
C THR A 106 1.21 -15.32 -5.37
N LEU A 107 0.62 -15.36 -6.55
CA LEU A 107 -0.56 -16.17 -6.83
C LEU A 107 -0.12 -17.63 -6.98
N THR A 108 -0.30 -18.43 -5.94
CA THR A 108 -0.13 -19.89 -6.01
C THR A 108 -1.37 -20.54 -6.60
N LEU A 109 -1.29 -20.91 -7.87
CA LEU A 109 -2.33 -21.69 -8.53
C LEU A 109 -2.32 -23.13 -8.00
N GLY A 110 -3.48 -23.62 -7.57
CA GLY A 110 -3.65 -24.97 -7.01
C GLY A 110 -4.49 -25.89 -7.90
N CYS A 111 -4.21 -27.19 -7.86
CA CYS A 111 -4.99 -28.21 -8.55
C CYS A 111 -6.36 -28.39 -7.87
N GLY A 112 -7.46 -28.17 -8.59
CA GLY A 112 -8.83 -28.32 -8.05
C GLY A 112 -9.20 -29.72 -7.57
N LEU A 113 -8.42 -30.76 -7.89
CA LEU A 113 -8.70 -32.15 -7.50
C LEU A 113 -7.95 -32.61 -6.24
N CYS A 114 -6.69 -32.16 -6.07
CA CYS A 114 -5.85 -32.60 -4.95
C CYS A 114 -5.34 -31.47 -4.05
N GLY A 115 -5.68 -30.22 -4.38
CA GLY A 115 -5.29 -29.02 -3.63
C GLY A 115 -3.81 -28.67 -3.69
N LYS A 116 -2.97 -29.47 -4.37
CA LYS A 116 -1.53 -29.19 -4.48
C LYS A 116 -1.26 -28.05 -5.45
N ALA A 117 -0.30 -27.19 -5.11
CA ALA A 117 0.19 -26.14 -5.99
C ALA A 117 0.70 -26.71 -7.32
N PHE A 118 0.42 -26.02 -8.41
CA PHE A 118 1.01 -26.33 -9.71
C PHE A 118 2.51 -26.04 -9.69
N VAL A 119 3.28 -26.87 -10.38
CA VAL A 119 4.72 -26.67 -10.57
C VAL A 119 4.92 -26.25 -12.03
N ASN A 120 5.78 -25.24 -12.23
CA ASN A 120 6.17 -24.81 -13.58
C ASN A 120 7.22 -25.77 -14.11
N ASN A 121 6.87 -26.56 -15.14
CA ASN A 121 7.79 -27.51 -15.78
C ASN A 121 8.40 -26.96 -17.08
N GLY A 122 8.43 -25.63 -17.27
CA GLY A 122 9.08 -24.94 -18.39
C GLY A 122 8.16 -24.56 -19.55
N GLN A 123 7.10 -25.33 -19.83
CA GLN A 123 6.13 -25.05 -20.91
C GLN A 123 4.66 -24.99 -20.44
N THR A 124 4.33 -25.56 -19.28
CA THR A 124 2.96 -25.57 -18.74
C THR A 124 2.97 -25.74 -17.22
N TRP A 125 1.99 -25.14 -16.54
CA TRP A 125 1.72 -25.38 -15.13
C TRP A 125 0.96 -26.69 -14.99
N SER A 126 1.59 -27.70 -14.40
CA SER A 126 0.99 -29.02 -14.26
C SER A 126 1.08 -29.51 -12.82
N CYS A 127 0.09 -30.30 -12.41
CA CYS A 127 0.08 -30.85 -11.07
C CYS A 127 1.02 -32.07 -11.05
N PRO A 128 2.05 -32.12 -10.19
CA PRO A 128 2.99 -33.22 -10.17
C PRO A 128 2.34 -34.56 -9.75
N LYS A 129 1.17 -34.52 -9.11
CA LYS A 129 0.42 -35.71 -8.69
C LYS A 129 -0.65 -36.12 -9.70
N CYS A 130 -1.33 -35.15 -10.33
CA CYS A 130 -2.47 -35.42 -11.20
C CYS A 130 -2.13 -35.39 -12.69
N VAL A 131 -0.92 -34.93 -13.06
CA VAL A 131 -0.13 -34.88 -14.33
C VAL A 131 -0.88 -34.71 -15.65
N ASN A 132 -2.08 -35.26 -15.81
CA ASN A 132 -2.79 -35.33 -17.07
C ASN A 132 -4.33 -35.36 -16.94
N ARG A 133 -4.90 -34.90 -15.81
CA ARG A 133 -6.37 -34.78 -15.67
C ARG A 133 -6.79 -33.32 -15.84
N ARG A 134 -7.15 -32.96 -17.08
CA ARG A 134 -7.77 -31.66 -17.37
C ARG A 134 -9.15 -31.65 -16.70
N ILE A 135 -9.43 -30.60 -15.94
CA ILE A 135 -10.80 -30.36 -15.47
C ILE A 135 -11.61 -30.05 -16.73
N LEU A 136 -12.69 -30.81 -16.95
CA LEU A 136 -13.58 -30.59 -18.08
C LEU A 136 -14.73 -29.69 -17.62
N CYS A 137 -15.15 -28.78 -18.47
CA CYS A 137 -16.39 -28.05 -18.25
C CYS A 137 -17.57 -29.03 -18.24
N ASN A 138 -18.46 -28.97 -17.25
CA ASN A 138 -19.65 -29.84 -17.21
C ASN A 138 -20.69 -29.53 -18.30
N LEU A 139 -20.56 -28.39 -19.00
CA LEU A 139 -21.45 -27.98 -20.09
C LEU A 139 -20.93 -28.42 -21.46
N CYS A 140 -19.65 -28.12 -21.77
CA CYS A 140 -19.08 -28.41 -23.09
C CYS A 140 -18.08 -29.58 -23.11
N HIS A 141 -17.74 -30.15 -21.95
CA HIS A 141 -16.72 -31.20 -21.79
C HIS A 141 -15.34 -30.86 -22.38
N GLU A 142 -15.07 -29.59 -22.64
CA GLU A 142 -13.75 -29.10 -23.05
C GLU A 142 -12.89 -28.76 -21.83
N PRO A 143 -11.55 -28.83 -21.97
CA PRO A 143 -10.62 -28.51 -20.89
C PRO A 143 -10.67 -27.02 -20.51
N VAL A 144 -10.81 -26.72 -19.22
CA VAL A 144 -10.70 -25.36 -18.67
C VAL A 144 -9.29 -25.09 -18.13
N ASP A 145 -8.71 -23.96 -18.50
CA ASP A 145 -7.36 -23.53 -18.10
C ASP A 145 -7.33 -22.75 -16.76
N GLY A 146 -8.36 -22.91 -15.92
CA GLY A 146 -8.49 -22.16 -14.66
C GLY A 146 -9.14 -22.96 -13.53
N THR A 147 -9.01 -22.45 -12.30
CA THR A 147 -9.67 -22.99 -11.09
C THR A 147 -11.19 -22.84 -11.09
N PHE A 148 -11.75 -22.08 -12.03
CA PHE A 148 -13.19 -21.92 -12.20
C PHE A 148 -13.68 -22.96 -13.21
N ALA A 149 -14.50 -23.91 -12.74
CA ALA A 149 -15.11 -24.96 -13.54
C ALA A 149 -16.36 -24.49 -14.31
N TRP A 150 -16.34 -23.26 -14.82
CA TRP A 150 -17.42 -22.65 -15.59
C TRP A 150 -16.83 -21.94 -16.81
N CYS A 151 -17.55 -21.99 -17.94
CA CYS A 151 -17.18 -21.29 -19.18
C CYS A 151 -16.97 -19.79 -18.97
#